data_AF-A0AB33KD97-F1
#
_entry.id   AF-A0AB33KD97-F1
#
_cell.length_a   1.000
_cell.length_b   1.000
_cell.length_c   1.000
_cell.angle_alpha   90.00
_cell.angle_beta   90.00
_cell.angle_gamma   90.00
#
_symmetry.space_group_name_H-M   'P 1'
#
loop_
_entity.id
_entity.type
_entity.pdbx_description
1 polymer ?
#
loop_
_entity_poly.entity_id
_entity_poly.type
_entity_poly.pdbx_seq_one_letter_code
_entity_poly.pdbx_strand_id
1 'polypeptide(L)'
;MLDLCDEVMGEPAERGHRFDWLLGDPGESGRQQKLPVDAYWPGHQLVVDYRGPLRDRPNQLFDKPGTPTVSGVDRSEQRDLYDMRRDAEIPTHGLRLVVIRPADLDADDRGNLRRNRESDLVAVQALLKS
;
A
#
# COMPACT_ATOMS: atom_id res chain seq x y z
N MET A 1 0.07 12.87 -1.78
CA MET A 1 -1.05 12.08 -1.22
C MET A 1 -0.75 11.74 0.23
N LEU A 2 0.30 10.96 0.55
CA LEU A 2 0.62 10.64 1.94
C LEU A 2 0.87 11.90 2.80
N ASP A 3 1.41 12.96 2.22
CA ASP A 3 1.57 14.25 2.92
C ASP A 3 0.22 14.91 3.27
N LEU A 4 -0.83 14.66 2.48
CA LEU A 4 -2.19 15.09 2.83
C LEU A 4 -2.76 14.23 3.95
N CYS A 5 -2.39 12.96 4.03
CA CYS A 5 -2.74 12.12 5.17
C CYS A 5 -2.07 12.67 6.44
N ASP A 6 -0.79 13.03 6.39
CA ASP A 6 -0.09 13.63 7.53
C ASP A 6 -0.79 14.92 8.00
N GLU A 7 -1.21 15.77 7.07
CA GLU A 7 -1.97 16.99 7.38
C GLU A 7 -3.30 16.68 8.08
N VAL A 8 -4.02 15.64 7.63
CA VAL A 8 -5.28 15.21 8.24
C VAL A 8 -5.07 14.60 9.63
N MET A 9 -3.99 13.83 9.81
CA MET A 9 -3.64 13.23 11.10
C MET A 9 -3.04 14.24 12.09
N GLY A 10 -2.48 15.34 11.58
CA GLY A 10 -1.80 16.36 12.38
C GLY A 10 -0.37 15.99 12.79
N GLU A 11 0.16 14.88 12.28
CA GLU A 11 1.52 14.41 12.53
C GLU A 11 2.08 13.62 11.32
N PRO A 12 3.42 13.60 11.12
CA PRO A 12 4.03 12.84 10.04
C PRO A 12 4.00 11.33 10.32
N ALA A 13 3.68 10.53 9.30
CA ALA A 13 3.76 9.08 9.43
C ALA A 13 5.20 8.55 9.38
N GLU A 14 5.36 7.34 9.89
CA GLU A 14 6.52 6.49 9.60
C GLU A 14 6.38 5.88 8.21
N ARG A 15 7.12 6.43 7.23
CA ARG A 15 7.10 5.95 5.84
C ARG A 15 7.85 4.63 5.68
N GLY A 16 7.30 3.70 4.92
CA GLY A 16 7.98 2.43 4.65
C GLY A 16 8.16 1.57 5.90
N HIS A 17 7.34 1.78 6.95
CA HIS A 17 7.44 1.08 8.22
C HIS A 17 7.36 -0.44 8.02
N ARG A 18 8.10 -1.20 8.85
CA ARG A 18 8.25 -2.65 8.74
C ARG A 18 8.00 -3.31 10.08
N PHE A 19 6.82 -3.90 10.24
CA PHE A 19 6.49 -4.68 11.41
C PHE A 19 7.25 -6.01 11.45
N ASP A 20 7.56 -6.49 12.66
CA ASP A 20 8.25 -7.77 12.85
C ASP A 20 7.40 -8.98 12.41
N TRP A 21 6.07 -8.86 12.52
CA TRP A 21 5.11 -9.90 12.17
C TRP A 21 4.66 -9.87 10.70
N LEU A 22 4.85 -8.76 9.99
CA LEU A 22 4.43 -8.63 8.59
C LEU A 22 5.54 -9.09 7.66
N LEU A 23 5.59 -10.40 7.39
CA LEU A 23 6.66 -11.04 6.64
C LEU A 23 6.23 -11.46 5.23
N GLY A 24 7.14 -11.33 4.27
CA GLY A 24 7.03 -11.92 2.93
C GLY A 24 7.36 -13.41 2.93
N ASP A 25 7.42 -14.00 1.75
CA ASP A 25 7.69 -15.43 1.62
C ASP A 25 9.16 -15.77 1.90
N PRO A 26 9.44 -16.97 2.45
CA PRO A 26 10.80 -17.40 2.74
C PRO A 26 11.58 -17.66 1.45
N GLY A 27 12.82 -17.18 1.41
CA GLY A 27 13.76 -17.57 0.35
C GLY A 27 14.35 -18.96 0.56
N GLU A 28 15.24 -19.37 -0.36
CA GLU A 28 15.91 -20.68 -0.32
C GLU A 28 16.64 -20.96 1.01
N SER A 29 17.16 -19.91 1.66
CA SER A 29 17.80 -20.01 2.97
C SER A 29 16.83 -20.02 4.16
N GLY A 30 15.52 -20.01 3.91
CA GLY A 30 14.47 -19.83 4.91
C GLY A 30 14.27 -18.39 5.38
N ARG A 31 15.11 -17.44 4.95
CA ARG A 31 15.01 -16.04 5.39
C ARG A 31 13.80 -15.35 4.78
N GLN A 32 12.98 -14.72 5.62
CA GLN A 32 11.86 -13.87 5.19
C GLN A 32 12.24 -12.39 5.27
N GLN A 33 11.68 -11.57 4.37
CA GLN A 33 11.80 -10.11 4.42
C GLN A 33 10.56 -9.51 5.05
N LYS A 34 10.72 -8.50 5.91
CA LYS A 34 9.58 -7.71 6.40
C LYS A 34 8.98 -6.91 5.24
N LEU A 35 7.67 -6.97 5.07
CA LEU A 35 6.98 -6.18 4.06
C LEU A 35 6.84 -4.74 4.56
N PRO A 36 7.18 -3.74 3.74
CA PRO A 36 6.91 -2.35 4.11
C PRO A 36 5.42 -2.05 3.94
N VAL A 37 4.89 -1.17 4.78
CA VAL A 37 3.65 -0.43 4.54
C VAL A 37 4.01 0.98 4.05
N ASP A 38 3.12 1.65 3.32
CA ASP A 38 3.47 2.96 2.76
C ASP A 38 3.58 4.04 3.85
N ALA A 39 2.66 4.04 4.81
CA ALA A 39 2.67 4.96 5.95
C ALA A 39 2.00 4.36 7.20
N TYR A 40 2.59 4.61 8.36
CA TYR A 40 2.07 4.18 9.66
C TYR A 40 2.06 5.34 10.66
N TRP A 41 0.94 5.53 11.36
CA TRP A 41 0.77 6.49 12.45
C TRP A 41 0.56 5.72 13.76
N PRO A 42 1.61 5.56 14.58
CA PRO A 42 1.52 4.78 15.82
C PRO A 42 0.49 5.34 16.80
N GLY A 43 0.44 6.67 16.96
CA GLY A 43 -0.51 7.34 17.86
C GLY A 43 -1.98 7.14 17.49
N HIS A 44 -2.23 6.78 16.23
CA HIS A 44 -3.57 6.56 15.68
C HIS A 44 -3.87 5.10 15.37
N GLN A 45 -2.93 4.18 15.63
CA GLN A 45 -3.03 2.76 15.27
C GLN A 45 -3.46 2.56 13.81
N LEU A 46 -2.94 3.40 12.91
CA LEU A 46 -3.41 3.52 11.53
C LEU A 46 -2.28 3.22 10.54
N VAL A 47 -2.54 2.33 9.61
CA VAL A 47 -1.73 2.11 8.42
C VAL A 47 -2.49 2.60 7.19
N VAL A 48 -1.79 3.30 6.30
CA VAL A 48 -2.30 3.65 4.96
C VAL A 48 -1.39 3.03 3.91
N ASP A 49 -2.00 2.34 2.95
CA ASP A 49 -1.35 1.84 1.73
C ASP A 49 -1.97 2.47 0.48
N TYR A 50 -1.14 2.97 -0.43
CA TYR A 50 -1.56 3.43 -1.75
C TYR A 50 -1.41 2.34 -2.79
N ARG A 51 -2.54 1.83 -3.27
CA ARG A 51 -2.57 0.83 -4.34
C ARG A 51 -2.88 1.51 -5.65
N GLY A 52 -1.84 1.68 -6.47
CA GLY A 52 -1.94 2.25 -7.81
C GLY A 52 -2.93 1.51 -8.72
N PRO A 53 -3.24 2.07 -9.90
CA PRO A 53 -4.27 1.50 -10.77
C PRO A 53 -3.92 0.07 -11.17
N LEU A 54 -4.96 -0.77 -11.25
CA LEU A 54 -4.84 -2.10 -11.82
C LEU A 54 -4.32 -1.92 -13.25
N ARG A 55 -3.24 -2.62 -13.60
CA ARG A 55 -2.67 -2.52 -14.94
C ARG A 55 -3.30 -3.59 -15.82
N ASP A 56 -4.01 -3.15 -16.85
CA ASP A 56 -4.62 -4.07 -17.83
C ASP A 56 -3.60 -4.83 -18.68
N ARG A 57 -2.33 -4.36 -18.71
CA ARG A 57 -1.24 -5.00 -19.42
C ARG A 57 0.00 -5.10 -18.54
N PRO A 58 0.68 -6.27 -18.53
CA PRO A 58 1.94 -6.42 -17.82
C PRO A 58 3.00 -5.49 -18.41
N ASN A 59 3.72 -4.81 -17.54
CA ASN A 59 4.85 -3.98 -17.89
C ASN A 59 6.14 -4.79 -17.71
N GLN A 60 6.80 -5.13 -18.83
CA GLN A 60 8.00 -5.98 -18.81
C GLN A 60 9.13 -5.46 -17.90
N LEU A 61 9.30 -4.15 -17.79
CA LEU A 61 10.33 -3.53 -16.94
C LEU A 61 10.05 -3.76 -15.45
N PHE A 62 8.78 -3.75 -15.04
CA PHE A 62 8.38 -3.81 -13.63
C PHE A 62 7.95 -5.21 -13.21
N ASP A 63 7.14 -5.88 -14.03
CA ASP A 63 6.51 -7.16 -13.71
C ASP A 63 7.44 -8.35 -14.01
N LYS A 64 8.50 -8.12 -14.81
CA LYS A 64 9.56 -9.09 -15.14
C LYS A 64 9.01 -10.49 -15.46
N PRO A 65 8.06 -10.59 -16.42
CA PRO A 65 7.39 -11.84 -16.73
C PRO A 65 8.41 -12.93 -17.10
N GLY A 66 8.20 -14.15 -16.59
CA GLY A 66 9.12 -15.27 -16.78
C GLY A 66 10.32 -15.30 -15.81
N THR A 67 10.48 -14.28 -14.95
CA THR A 67 11.41 -14.33 -13.81
C THR A 67 10.64 -14.58 -12.53
N PRO A 68 10.63 -15.81 -11.98
CA PRO A 68 9.92 -16.06 -10.73
C PRO A 68 10.57 -15.27 -9.59
N THR A 69 9.71 -14.73 -8.74
CA THR A 69 10.10 -14.10 -7.48
C THR A 69 10.39 -15.17 -6.43
N VAL A 70 10.79 -14.74 -5.23
CA VAL A 70 10.94 -15.63 -4.07
C VAL A 70 9.66 -16.40 -3.73
N SER A 71 8.50 -15.90 -4.17
CA SER A 71 7.19 -16.55 -3.99
C SER A 71 6.89 -17.60 -5.09
N GLY A 72 7.80 -17.84 -6.03
CA GLY A 72 7.61 -18.75 -7.17
C GLY A 72 6.71 -18.20 -8.29
N VAL A 73 6.19 -16.99 -8.12
CA VAL A 73 5.28 -16.30 -9.05
C VAL A 73 5.94 -15.06 -9.66
N ASP A 74 5.35 -14.48 -10.69
CA ASP A 74 5.84 -13.22 -11.24
C ASP A 74 5.68 -12.04 -10.25
N ARG A 75 6.23 -10.88 -10.60
CA ARG A 75 6.27 -9.74 -9.68
C ARG A 75 4.90 -9.09 -9.47
N SER A 76 4.00 -9.15 -10.46
CA SER A 76 2.62 -8.67 -10.31
C SER A 76 1.85 -9.54 -9.32
N GLU A 77 1.88 -10.86 -9.51
CA GLU A 77 1.19 -11.81 -8.64
C GLU A 77 1.74 -11.78 -7.22
N GLN A 78 3.07 -11.66 -7.07
CA GLN A 78 3.67 -11.49 -5.74
C GLN A 78 3.16 -10.23 -5.02
N ARG A 79 2.93 -9.14 -5.76
CA ARG A 79 2.42 -7.90 -5.16
C ARG A 79 1.00 -8.11 -4.65
N ASP A 80 0.15 -8.79 -5.42
CA ASP A 80 -1.23 -9.09 -5.02
C ASP A 80 -1.25 -10.01 -3.78
N LEU A 81 -0.39 -11.03 -3.73
CA LEU A 81 -0.21 -11.89 -2.55
C LEU A 81 0.18 -11.08 -1.29
N TYR A 82 1.10 -10.12 -1.44
CA TYR A 82 1.54 -9.29 -0.31
C TYR A 82 0.52 -8.23 0.09
N ASP A 83 -0.29 -7.72 -0.84
CA ASP A 83 -1.41 -6.84 -0.54
C ASP A 83 -2.49 -7.61 0.24
N MET A 84 -2.83 -8.84 -0.17
CA MET A 84 -3.74 -9.72 0.59
C MET A 84 -3.21 -10.04 1.98
N ARG A 85 -1.89 -10.27 2.11
CA ARG A 85 -1.28 -10.53 3.41
C ARG A 85 -1.37 -9.31 4.34
N ARG A 86 -1.19 -8.09 3.81
CA ARG A 86 -1.43 -6.85 4.59
C ARG A 86 -2.89 -6.71 5.00
N ASP A 87 -3.83 -6.98 4.09
CA ASP A 87 -5.27 -6.93 4.36
C ASP A 87 -5.68 -7.85 5.51
N ALA A 88 -5.05 -9.03 5.64
CA ALA A 88 -5.33 -9.99 6.70
C ALA A 88 -4.59 -9.69 8.01
N GLU A 89 -3.29 -9.40 7.94
CA GLU A 89 -2.42 -9.33 9.13
C GLU A 89 -2.59 -8.01 9.90
N ILE A 90 -2.71 -6.88 9.20
CA ILE A 90 -2.75 -5.56 9.86
C ILE A 90 -3.95 -5.44 10.83
N PRO A 91 -5.19 -5.77 10.41
CA PRO A 91 -6.33 -5.74 11.34
C PRO A 91 -6.23 -6.74 12.48
N THR A 92 -5.66 -7.93 12.23
CA THR A 92 -5.47 -8.98 13.25
C THR A 92 -4.55 -8.50 14.38
N HIS A 93 -3.63 -7.59 14.08
CA HIS A 93 -2.72 -6.98 15.06
C HIS A 93 -3.28 -5.70 15.69
N GLY A 94 -4.58 -5.44 15.57
CA GLY A 94 -5.26 -4.31 16.22
C GLY A 94 -4.97 -2.95 15.58
N LEU A 95 -4.49 -2.93 14.33
CA LEU A 95 -4.27 -1.73 13.55
C LEU A 95 -5.37 -1.58 12.50
N ARG A 96 -5.82 -0.35 12.27
CA ARG A 96 -6.71 -0.03 11.16
C ARG A 96 -5.89 0.06 9.88
N LEU A 97 -6.31 -0.64 8.83
CA LEU A 97 -5.77 -0.48 7.47
C LEU A 97 -6.72 0.35 6.63
N VAL A 98 -6.23 1.43 6.03
CA VAL A 98 -6.92 2.19 4.98
C VAL A 98 -6.17 2.02 3.67
N VAL A 99 -6.85 1.50 2.66
CA VAL A 99 -6.30 1.36 1.31
C VAL A 99 -6.82 2.50 0.45
N ILE A 100 -5.92 3.31 -0.10
CA ILE A 100 -6.25 4.41 -1.02
C ILE A 100 -5.85 4.00 -2.44
N ARG A 101 -6.78 4.14 -3.37
CA ARG A 101 -6.61 3.90 -4.81
C ARG A 101 -6.77 5.20 -5.60
N PRO A 102 -6.31 5.25 -6.87
CA PRO A 102 -6.57 6.42 -7.71
C PRO A 102 -8.04 6.80 -7.81
N ALA A 103 -8.94 5.82 -7.82
CA ALA A 103 -10.39 6.05 -7.90
C ALA A 103 -10.97 6.73 -6.64
N ASP A 104 -10.23 6.72 -5.52
CA ASP A 104 -10.61 7.42 -4.30
C ASP A 104 -10.13 8.89 -4.32
N LEU A 105 -9.38 9.31 -5.34
CA LEU A 105 -8.77 10.62 -5.48
C LEU A 105 -9.20 11.28 -6.80
N ASP A 106 -8.75 12.51 -7.05
CA ASP A 106 -8.97 13.17 -8.34
C ASP A 106 -8.06 12.54 -9.42
N ALA A 107 -8.61 11.57 -10.14
CA ALA A 107 -7.96 10.86 -11.23
C ALA A 107 -8.75 10.93 -12.55
N ASP A 108 -8.07 10.72 -13.67
CA ASP A 108 -8.73 10.44 -14.95
C ASP A 108 -9.23 9.00 -15.04
N ASP A 109 -9.99 8.69 -16.10
CA ASP A 109 -10.54 7.33 -16.35
C ASP A 109 -9.46 6.26 -16.54
N ARG A 110 -8.19 6.65 -16.69
CA ARG A 110 -7.02 5.76 -16.81
C ARG A 110 -6.28 5.59 -15.48
N GLY A 111 -6.78 6.19 -14.39
CA GLY A 111 -6.18 6.16 -13.06
C GLY A 111 -4.96 7.08 -12.89
N ASN A 112 -4.73 8.04 -13.79
CA ASN A 112 -3.71 9.05 -13.60
C ASN A 112 -4.22 10.16 -12.69
N LEU A 113 -3.51 10.43 -11.60
CA LEU A 113 -3.87 11.50 -10.66
C LEU A 113 -3.72 12.87 -11.32
N ARG A 114 -4.77 13.69 -11.24
CA ARG A 114 -4.73 15.12 -11.57
C ARG A 114 -4.03 15.94 -10.49
N ARG A 115 -3.94 15.39 -9.27
CA ARG A 115 -3.31 16.00 -8.10
C ARG A 115 -3.96 17.33 -7.69
N ASN A 116 -5.28 17.38 -7.73
CA ASN A 116 -6.02 18.52 -7.20
C ASN A 116 -6.03 18.44 -5.67
N ARG A 117 -5.20 19.26 -5.03
CA ARG A 117 -5.04 19.25 -3.58
C ARG A 117 -6.37 19.43 -2.82
N GLU A 118 -7.26 20.30 -3.28
CA GLU A 118 -8.50 20.60 -2.56
C GLU A 118 -9.44 19.39 -2.58
N SER A 119 -9.68 18.82 -3.76
CA SER A 119 -10.47 17.60 -3.93
C SER A 119 -9.85 16.40 -3.20
N ASP A 120 -8.54 16.20 -3.35
CA ASP A 120 -7.83 15.09 -2.74
C ASP A 120 -7.84 15.18 -1.20
N LEU A 121 -7.74 16.39 -0.63
CA LEU A 121 -7.79 16.59 0.81
C LEU A 121 -9.17 16.21 1.38
N VAL A 122 -10.26 16.59 0.70
CA VAL A 122 -11.62 16.21 1.10
C VAL A 122 -11.79 14.69 1.08
N ALA A 123 -11.32 14.03 0.03
CA ALA A 123 -11.38 12.59 -0.08
C ALA A 123 -10.57 11.87 1.01
N VAL A 124 -9.33 12.29 1.24
CA VAL A 124 -8.47 11.75 2.31
C VAL A 124 -9.11 11.94 3.68
N GLN A 125 -9.69 13.11 3.98
CA GLN A 125 -10.39 13.33 5.24
C GLN A 125 -11.55 12.34 5.45
N ALA A 126 -12.32 12.03 4.41
CA ALA A 126 -13.43 11.08 4.52
C ALA A 126 -12.94 9.64 4.76
N LEU A 127 -11.86 9.24 4.08
CA LEU A 127 -11.25 7.91 4.22
C LEU A 127 -10.60 7.70 5.60
N LEU A 128 -9.98 8.74 6.16
CA LEU A 128 -9.27 8.60 7.43
C LEU A 128 -10.17 8.75 8.67
N LYS A 129 -11.34 9.38 8.56
CA LYS A 129 -12.29 9.56 9.68
C LYS A 129 -13.30 8.42 9.87
N SER A 130 -13.34 7.44 8.96
CA SER A 130 -14.36 6.38 8.89
C SER A 130 -14.13 5.20 9.82
#